data_AF-A0A9W4WIZ4-F1
#
_entry.id   AF-A0A9W4WIZ4-F1
#
_cell.length_a   1.000
_cell.length_b   1.000
_cell.length_c   1.000
_cell.angle_alpha   90.00
_cell.angle_beta   90.00
_cell.angle_gamma   90.00
#
_symmetry.space_group_name_H-M   'P 1'
#
loop_
_entity.id
_entity.type
_entity.pdbx_description
1 polymer ?
#
loop_
_entity_poly.entity_id
_entity_poly.type
_entity_poly.pdbx_seq_one_letter_code
_entity_poly.pdbx_strand_id
1 'polypeptide(L)'
;MQPTKRPNFLVIVADDLGFSDTEPYGSEISTPALQRLAKDDNHIAGLGQMAEFMMGSRQKYDGHPGYEGYLNFRVAALPEILQDAGYFTLCSGK
;
A
#
# COMPACT_ATOMS: atom_id res chain seq x y z
N MET A 1 -13.62 -31.75 -7.40
CA MET A 1 -13.29 -30.40 -6.92
C MET A 1 -13.05 -29.53 -8.13
N GLN A 2 -13.72 -28.38 -8.25
CA GLN A 2 -13.39 -27.42 -9.32
C GLN A 2 -11.99 -26.87 -9.05
N PRO A 3 -11.10 -26.73 -10.06
CA PRO A 3 -9.82 -26.08 -9.86
C PRO A 3 -10.07 -24.66 -9.35
N THR A 4 -9.42 -24.29 -8.23
CA THR A 4 -9.51 -22.95 -7.69
C THR A 4 -8.86 -21.99 -8.68
N LYS A 5 -9.65 -21.07 -9.23
CA LYS A 5 -9.14 -20.03 -10.11
C LYS A 5 -8.15 -19.18 -9.33
N ARG A 6 -6.93 -19.01 -9.85
CA ARG A 6 -5.93 -18.10 -9.27
C ARG A 6 -6.51 -16.67 -9.26
N PRO A 7 -6.48 -15.94 -8.13
CA PRO A 7 -7.01 -14.59 -8.05
C PRO A 7 -6.09 -13.61 -8.78
N ASN A 8 -6.66 -12.50 -9.27
CA ASN A 8 -5.87 -11.34 -9.71
C ASN A 8 -5.74 -10.36 -8.54
N PHE A 9 -4.62 -9.67 -8.47
CA PHE A 9 -4.36 -8.65 -7.46
C PHE A 9 -4.33 -7.28 -8.12
N LEU A 10 -5.04 -6.32 -7.53
CA LEU A 10 -4.96 -4.90 -7.88
C LEU A 10 -4.60 -4.13 -6.61
N VAL A 11 -3.39 -3.58 -6.58
CA VAL A 11 -2.90 -2.76 -5.47
C VAL A 11 -2.96 -1.30 -5.92
N ILE A 12 -3.73 -0.49 -5.18
CA ILE A 12 -3.87 0.95 -5.43
C ILE A 12 -3.24 1.67 -4.25
N VAL A 13 -2.25 2.51 -4.53
CA VAL A 13 -1.59 3.36 -3.54
C VAL A 13 -1.93 4.80 -3.87
N ALA A 14 -2.41 5.55 -2.88
CA ALA A 14 -2.63 6.98 -2.99
C ALA A 14 -1.53 7.69 -2.18
N ASP A 15 -0.86 8.66 -2.81
CA ASP A 15 0.15 9.51 -2.16
C ASP A 15 -0.56 10.66 -1.42
N ASP A 16 -0.09 11.01 -0.23
CA ASP A 16 -0.60 12.11 0.61
C ASP A 16 -2.12 12.08 0.94
N LEU A 17 -2.79 10.93 0.80
CA LEU A 17 -4.21 10.80 1.13
C LEU A 17 -4.40 10.63 2.64
N GLY A 18 -5.01 11.62 3.29
CA GLY A 18 -5.37 11.59 4.69
C GLY A 18 -6.47 10.57 4.99
N PHE A 19 -6.45 10.03 6.22
CA PHE A 19 -7.43 9.02 6.63
C PHE A 19 -8.88 9.51 6.49
N SER A 20 -9.15 10.75 6.89
CA SER A 20 -10.47 11.38 6.82
C SER A 20 -10.81 11.97 5.45
N ASP A 21 -9.96 11.79 4.43
CA ASP A 21 -10.18 12.43 3.13
C ASP A 21 -11.21 11.70 2.26
N THR A 22 -11.59 10.47 2.62
CA THR A 22 -12.54 9.67 1.84
C THR A 22 -13.83 9.36 2.60
N GLU A 23 -14.94 9.30 1.86
CA GLU A 23 -16.30 9.11 2.39
C GLU A 23 -16.48 7.90 3.33
N PRO A 24 -15.84 6.73 3.10
CA PRO A 24 -15.91 5.60 4.04
C PRO A 24 -15.41 5.93 5.46
N TYR A 25 -14.58 6.96 5.59
CA TYR A 25 -13.92 7.35 6.84
C TYR A 25 -14.38 8.72 7.35
N GLY A 26 -15.52 9.24 6.86
CA GLY A 26 -16.17 10.43 7.38
C GLY A 26 -15.78 11.75 6.71
N SER A 27 -15.23 11.70 5.49
CA SER A 27 -14.95 12.91 4.69
C SER A 27 -16.20 13.70 4.31
N GLU A 28 -16.03 15.01 4.15
CA GLU A 28 -17.04 15.90 3.54
C GLU A 28 -17.04 15.82 2.00
N ILE A 29 -15.98 15.25 1.39
CA ILE A 29 -15.87 15.08 -0.06
C ILE A 29 -16.51 13.74 -0.45
N SER A 30 -17.44 13.79 -1.40
CA SER A 30 -18.07 12.58 -1.94
C SER A 30 -17.08 11.76 -2.76
N THR A 31 -16.82 10.52 -2.34
CA THR A 31 -15.93 9.57 -3.03
C THR A 31 -16.68 8.26 -3.31
N PRO A 32 -17.67 8.26 -4.21
CA PRO A 32 -18.64 7.15 -4.34
C PRO A 32 -18.02 5.84 -4.84
N ALA A 33 -16.89 5.91 -5.56
CA ALA A 33 -16.15 4.71 -5.99
C ALA A 33 -15.46 4.02 -4.80
N LEU A 34 -14.81 4.79 -3.93
CA LEU A 34 -14.19 4.28 -2.70
C LEU A 34 -15.25 3.79 -1.72
N GLN A 35 -16.37 4.52 -1.61
CA GLN A 35 -17.54 4.10 -0.83
C GLN A 35 -18.12 2.77 -1.31
N ARG A 36 -18.10 2.49 -2.61
CA ARG A 36 -18.56 1.20 -3.13
C ARG A 36 -17.58 0.07 -2.80
N LEU A 37 -16.27 0.32 -2.92
CA LEU A 37 -15.24 -0.67 -2.59
C LEU A 37 -15.21 -0.98 -1.09
N ALA A 38 -15.51 0.00 -0.24
CA ALA A 38 -15.49 -0.12 1.21
C ALA A 38 -16.72 -0.78 1.84
N LYS A 39 -17.73 -1.16 1.04
CA LYS A 39 -18.97 -1.80 1.54
C LYS A 39 -18.77 -3.27 1.89
N ASP A 40 -17.71 -3.89 1.40
CA ASP A 40 -17.34 -5.28 1.70
C ASP A 40 -16.23 -5.28 2.78
N ASP A 41 -16.61 -5.46 4.05
CA ASP A 41 -15.80 -5.38 5.29
C ASP A 41 -14.26 -5.23 5.14
N ASN A 42 -13.78 -4.01 5.37
CA ASN A 42 -12.39 -3.61 5.26
C ASN A 42 -11.84 -3.01 6.58
N HIS A 43 -12.52 -3.25 7.70
CA HIS A 43 -12.16 -2.73 9.04
C HIS A 43 -11.01 -3.50 9.73
N ILE A 44 -9.96 -3.87 8.98
CA ILE A 44 -8.78 -4.59 9.51
C ILE A 44 -7.46 -3.83 9.24
N ALA A 45 -7.45 -2.83 8.36
CA ALA A 45 -6.24 -2.06 8.07
C ALA A 45 -5.92 -1.12 9.25
N GLY A 46 -4.89 -1.45 10.03
CA GLY A 46 -4.35 -0.57 11.06
C GLY A 46 -3.76 0.72 10.48
N LEU A 47 -3.80 1.82 11.26
CA LEU A 47 -3.19 3.09 10.89
C LEU A 47 -1.66 2.98 11.01
N GLY A 48 -0.95 3.11 9.89
CA GLY A 48 0.50 3.33 9.88
C GLY A 48 0.85 4.79 10.22
N GLN A 49 1.97 5.00 10.89
CA GLN A 49 2.54 6.34 11.12
C GLN A 49 3.20 6.86 9.84
N MET A 50 3.04 8.16 9.57
CA MET A 50 3.51 8.83 8.35
C MET A 50 5.03 9.02 8.33
N ALA A 51 5.62 8.99 7.12
CA ALA A 51 7.04 9.18 6.90
C ALA A 51 7.51 10.62 7.18
N GLU A 52 6.64 11.64 7.11
CA GLU A 52 7.00 13.03 7.43
C GLU A 52 7.47 13.19 8.89
N PHE A 53 6.92 12.42 9.83
CA PHE A 53 7.37 12.40 11.24
C PHE A 53 8.80 11.81 11.36
N MET A 54 9.20 10.95 10.43
CA MET A 54 10.54 10.35 10.38
C MET A 54 11.57 11.32 9.79
N MET A 55 11.18 12.17 8.83
CA MET A 55 12.06 13.15 8.18
C MET A 55 12.53 14.27 9.13
N GLY A 56 11.73 14.62 10.15
CA GLY A 56 12.15 15.53 11.23
C GLY A 56 13.20 14.94 12.18
N SER A 57 13.48 13.64 12.06
CA SER A 57 14.36 12.88 12.95
C SER A 57 15.53 12.24 12.19
N ARG A 58 16.11 12.93 11.20
CA ARG A 58 17.20 12.39 10.36
C ARG A 58 18.35 11.77 11.17
N GLN A 59 18.66 12.35 12.33
CA GLN A 59 19.67 11.84 13.27
C GLN A 59 19.32 10.47 13.90
N LYS A 60 18.04 10.10 13.96
CA LYS A 60 17.56 8.84 14.55
C LYS A 60 17.66 7.64 13.60
N TYR A 61 17.69 7.89 12.29
CA TYR A 61 17.63 6.84 11.26
C TYR A 61 18.91 6.73 10.42
N ASP A 62 19.84 7.70 10.56
CA ASP A 62 21.10 7.67 9.84
C ASP A 62 21.92 6.43 10.20
N GLY A 63 22.49 5.76 9.18
CA GLY A 63 23.27 4.54 9.33
C GLY A 63 22.48 3.26 9.69
N HIS A 64 21.16 3.32 9.85
CA HIS A 64 20.36 2.14 10.19
C HIS A 64 19.97 1.34 8.94
N PRO A 65 20.16 0.00 8.92
CA PRO A 65 19.70 -0.86 7.84
C PRO A 65 18.20 -0.66 7.54
N GLY A 66 17.86 -0.39 6.28
CA GLY A 66 16.49 -0.13 5.81
C GLY A 66 16.09 1.35 5.70
N TYR A 67 16.93 2.27 6.16
CA TYR A 67 16.71 3.73 6.09
C TYR A 67 17.70 4.45 5.17
N GLU A 68 18.33 3.73 4.25
CA GLU A 68 19.42 4.25 3.42
C GLU A 68 18.94 5.20 2.30
N GLY A 69 17.63 5.28 2.05
CA GLY A 69 17.06 6.14 1.00
C GLY A 69 17.18 5.58 -0.41
N TYR A 70 17.54 4.30 -0.55
CA TYR A 70 17.55 3.57 -1.82
C TYR A 70 16.99 2.15 -1.65
N LEU A 71 16.50 1.57 -2.75
CA LEU A 71 16.09 0.17 -2.79
C LEU A 71 17.32 -0.73 -2.67
N ASN A 72 17.31 -1.61 -1.67
CA ASN A 72 18.36 -2.60 -1.47
C ASN A 72 17.89 -3.99 -1.90
N PHE A 73 18.84 -4.88 -2.21
CA PHE A 73 18.57 -6.23 -2.70
C PHE A 73 18.45 -7.28 -1.58
N ARG A 74 18.23 -6.87 -0.32
CA ARG A 74 18.08 -7.80 0.82
C ARG A 74 16.65 -8.26 1.03
N VAL A 75 15.68 -7.58 0.41
CA VAL A 75 14.24 -7.83 0.57
C VAL A 75 13.62 -7.95 -0.80
N ALA A 76 12.86 -9.02 -1.02
CA ALA A 76 12.11 -9.21 -2.25
C ALA A 76 10.92 -8.25 -2.29
N ALA A 77 10.73 -7.57 -3.43
CA ALA A 77 9.55 -6.80 -3.70
C ALA A 77 8.36 -7.74 -3.96
N LEU A 78 7.14 -7.30 -3.59
CA LEU A 78 5.91 -8.04 -3.88
C LEU A 78 5.81 -8.54 -5.34
N PRO A 79 6.11 -7.75 -6.40
CA PRO A 79 6.08 -8.26 -7.76
C PRO A 79 7.05 -9.42 -8.03
N GLU A 80 8.22 -9.45 -7.39
CA GLU A 80 9.19 -10.55 -7.56
C GLU A 80 8.61 -11.87 -7.03
N ILE A 81 8.00 -11.82 -5.83
CA ILE A 81 7.32 -12.97 -5.23
C ILE A 81 6.16 -13.47 -6.11
N LEU A 82 5.40 -12.54 -6.70
CA LEU A 82 4.28 -12.88 -7.59
C LEU A 82 4.77 -13.47 -8.93
N GLN A 83 5.86 -12.95 -9.49
CA GLN A 83 6.47 -13.49 -10.71
C GLN A 83 6.95 -14.93 -10.52
N ASP A 84 7.58 -15.24 -9.38
CA ASP A 84 7.98 -16.62 -9.03
C ASP A 84 6.78 -17.58 -8.96
N ALA A 85 5.59 -17.07 -8.58
CA ALA A 85 4.33 -17.82 -8.60
C ALA A 85 3.65 -17.87 -9.98
N GLY A 86 4.27 -17.30 -11.02
CA GLY A 86 3.80 -17.30 -12.40
C GLY A 86 2.78 -16.21 -12.72
N TYR A 87 2.72 -15.13 -11.93
CA TYR A 87 1.88 -13.97 -12.24
C TYR A 87 2.58 -13.01 -13.20
N PHE A 88 1.81 -12.45 -14.13
CA PHE A 88 2.21 -11.26 -14.87
C PHE A 88 2.03 -10.02 -13.97
N THR A 89 3.06 -9.20 -13.87
CA THR A 89 3.06 -8.00 -13.03
C THR A 89 3.28 -6.75 -13.89
N LEU A 90 2.53 -5.69 -13.62
CA LEU A 90 2.64 -4.38 -14.26
C LEU A 90 2.52 -3.29 -13.19
N CYS A 91 3.23 -2.19 -13.35
CA CYS A 91 3.04 -0.97 -12.57
C CYS A 91 2.66 0.20 -13.50
N SER A 92 1.78 1.08 -13.03
CA SER A 92 1.38 2.31 -13.72
C SER A 92 1.21 3.42 -12.67
N GLY A 93 2.04 4.47 -12.76
CA GLY A 93 2.09 5.52 -11.73
C GLY A 93 3.46 5.59 -11.05
N LYS A 94 3.47 6.00 -9.78
CA LYS A 94 4.66 6.18 -8.94
C LYS A 94 4.79 5.02 -7.96
#